data_AF-A0A7G2CBT3-F1
#
_entry.id   AF-A0A7G2CBT3-F1
#
_cell.length_a   1.000
_cell.length_b   1.000
_cell.length_c   1.000
_cell.angle_alpha   90.00
_cell.angle_beta   90.00
_cell.angle_gamma   90.00
#
_symmetry.space_group_name_H-M   'P 1'
#
loop_
_entity.id
_entity.type
_entity.pdbx_description
1 polymer ?
#
loop_
_entity_poly.entity_id
_entity_poly.type
_entity_poly.pdbx_seq_one_letter_code
_entity_poly.pdbx_strand_id
1 'polypeptide(L)'
;MLADVDDTFVRPPKERTNPKNFEKLKRETKKDLRVQTVDQSKQDSWLDRARQGLHCSVFCGGVSCKHEDWDMMNLNDKKNVAIEGLNSNWVGEYVIASQRPSTSLFVKYPLIQKFKENKVTGVLNLQEKGEHSHCGPDGVYESSGYSYNGPEDLMPHGISYYEFPWPDMTAPEQDVVLRSVQVMDYHVSSKGKVLVHCHAGLGRTGLMIACYYVYSRHIPSSEAIELVRQTRPGAIQTERQAQFVHDFEKHIWRLGQAFRVEISDALIDVNLFIQRQRLILHGEKGDLYRCVPMFLHKILCRLIQITRKDPEKAKQALQSLRPSFAPDEVTLSKCRIYINRRRFKVQSVDKVELLSFLVCDWFRAMASPALSVEDCDKIVEYKRNSVHKEVKVINEIRNILTKPVRHTIGMVISAYNTIASVGVSETIQNDTIRCLVDSFNHAFNPVKLRHSPIEREFMHSFFVEWGDSVRDIYFKYDPVLKAHRTIERIALASSIVLENLDKQDVDVPALPRRLPRPFTRNVVSVLPIAERQTTQATFNKSQISDFDFDATFSDVGGESAPMTLRARLDRVRNSNACKKRSMAAQ
;
A
#
# COMPACT_ATOMS: atom_id res chain seq x y z
N MET A 1 21.62 -25.38 27.06
CA MET A 1 21.57 -26.84 27.20
C MET A 1 20.93 -27.37 25.94
N LEU A 2 21.78 -27.75 24.98
CA LEU A 2 21.43 -28.45 23.77
C LEU A 2 21.31 -29.92 24.18
N ALA A 3 20.14 -30.52 23.97
CA ALA A 3 19.95 -31.96 24.07
C ALA A 3 19.15 -32.38 22.85
N ASP A 4 19.66 -33.42 22.22
CA ASP A 4 19.23 -34.02 20.97
C ASP A 4 17.71 -34.22 20.90
N VAL A 5 17.10 -33.73 19.81
CA VAL A 5 15.78 -34.18 19.38
C VAL A 5 16.03 -35.08 18.18
N ASP A 6 15.93 -36.38 18.44
CA ASP A 6 16.00 -37.45 17.45
C ASP A 6 15.12 -37.16 16.23
N ASP A 7 15.72 -37.41 15.05
CA ASP A 7 15.04 -37.55 13.77
C ASP A 7 14.06 -38.73 13.83
N THR A 8 12.82 -38.47 14.21
CA THR A 8 11.72 -39.42 14.01
C THR A 8 10.61 -38.76 13.22
N PHE A 9 10.61 -39.00 11.90
CA PHE A 9 9.42 -38.91 11.06
C PHE A 9 8.37 -39.89 11.62
N VAL A 10 7.53 -39.46 12.55
CA VAL A 10 6.47 -40.32 13.12
C VAL A 10 5.12 -39.94 12.53
N ARG A 11 4.77 -40.71 11.49
CA ARG A 11 3.43 -41.14 11.02
C ARG A 11 2.32 -40.08 10.85
N PRO A 12 1.59 -40.11 9.71
CA PRO A 12 0.33 -39.37 9.56
C PRO A 12 -0.63 -39.64 10.75
N PRO A 13 -1.49 -38.66 11.12
CA PRO A 13 -2.53 -38.86 12.13
C PRO A 13 -3.34 -40.14 11.85
N LYS A 14 -3.71 -40.86 12.91
CA LYS A 14 -4.44 -42.16 12.85
C LYS A 14 -5.74 -42.11 12.02
N GLU A 15 -6.27 -40.92 11.74
CA GLU A 15 -7.57 -40.61 11.15
C GLU A 15 -7.80 -41.16 9.73
N ARG A 16 -6.79 -41.71 9.03
CA ARG A 16 -7.02 -42.42 7.74
C ARG A 16 -6.28 -43.75 7.59
N THR A 17 -5.90 -44.41 8.69
CA THR A 17 -5.21 -45.72 8.62
C THR A 17 -6.16 -46.94 8.48
N ASN A 18 -7.48 -46.75 8.31
CA ASN A 18 -8.43 -47.86 8.27
C ASN A 18 -9.47 -47.75 7.13
N PRO A 19 -9.37 -48.57 6.05
CA PRO A 19 -10.26 -48.52 4.88
C PRO A 19 -11.74 -48.87 5.15
N LYS A 20 -12.10 -49.37 6.34
CA LYS A 20 -13.42 -49.97 6.61
C LYS A 20 -14.53 -49.00 7.06
N ASN A 21 -14.23 -47.71 7.28
CA ASN A 21 -15.25 -46.75 7.71
C ASN A 21 -16.07 -46.12 6.55
N PHE A 22 -15.63 -46.29 5.29
CA PHE A 22 -16.28 -45.68 4.13
C PHE A 22 -17.62 -46.36 3.73
N GLU A 23 -17.81 -47.64 4.05
CA GLU A 23 -19.06 -48.36 3.69
C GLU A 23 -20.22 -48.09 4.65
N LYS A 24 -19.93 -47.69 5.89
CA LYS A 24 -20.97 -47.45 6.91
C LYS A 24 -21.74 -46.15 6.65
N LEU A 25 -21.06 -45.10 6.19
CA LEU A 25 -21.67 -43.79 5.89
C LEU A 25 -22.60 -43.81 4.65
N LYS A 26 -22.35 -44.69 3.67
CA LYS A 26 -23.17 -44.78 2.44
C LYS A 26 -24.56 -45.38 2.68
N ARG A 27 -24.78 -46.11 3.78
CA ARG A 27 -26.06 -46.79 4.04
C ARG A 27 -27.10 -45.92 4.73
N GLU A 28 -26.70 -44.82 5.37
CA GLU A 28 -27.62 -44.00 6.18
C GLU A 28 -28.29 -42.85 5.41
N THR A 29 -27.82 -42.50 4.20
CA THR A 29 -28.30 -41.31 3.45
C THR A 29 -29.40 -41.57 2.43
N LYS A 30 -29.96 -42.78 2.34
CA LYS A 30 -31.13 -43.07 1.50
C LYS A 30 -32.41 -43.09 2.34
N LYS A 31 -32.98 -41.91 2.60
CA LYS A 31 -34.44 -41.75 2.82
C LYS A 31 -34.88 -40.31 2.60
N ASP A 32 -35.74 -40.17 1.59
CA ASP A 32 -36.72 -39.12 1.29
C ASP A 32 -36.26 -37.66 1.03
N LEU A 33 -36.26 -37.28 -0.25
CA LEU A 33 -36.27 -35.88 -0.70
C LEU A 33 -37.49 -35.67 -1.61
N ARG A 34 -38.55 -35.02 -1.09
CA ARG A 34 -39.56 -34.33 -1.90
C ARG A 34 -39.09 -32.88 -2.10
N VAL A 35 -38.99 -32.48 -3.37
CA VAL A 35 -38.47 -31.19 -3.80
C VAL A 35 -39.54 -30.10 -3.59
N GLN A 36 -39.19 -29.03 -2.86
CA GLN A 36 -39.84 -27.74 -2.96
C GLN A 36 -38.83 -26.69 -3.46
N THR A 37 -39.29 -25.80 -4.31
CA THR A 37 -38.52 -24.67 -4.88
C THR A 37 -38.23 -23.62 -3.81
N VAL A 38 -36.94 -23.27 -3.62
CA VAL A 38 -36.48 -22.28 -2.63
C VAL A 38 -35.65 -21.18 -3.30
N ASP A 39 -35.87 -19.97 -2.79
CA ASP A 39 -35.24 -18.67 -3.06
C ASP A 39 -33.68 -18.73 -3.13
N GLN A 40 -33.11 -18.09 -4.16
CA GLN A 40 -31.69 -18.15 -4.54
C GLN A 40 -30.75 -17.27 -3.70
N SER A 41 -31.25 -16.62 -2.64
CA SER A 41 -30.45 -15.71 -1.79
C SER A 41 -29.83 -16.36 -0.55
N LYS A 42 -30.06 -17.66 -0.31
CA LYS A 42 -29.38 -18.45 0.74
C LYS A 42 -28.85 -19.75 0.13
N GLN A 43 -27.59 -19.73 -0.30
CA GLN A 43 -26.91 -20.93 -0.79
C GLN A 43 -26.58 -21.86 0.39
N ASP A 44 -27.28 -22.99 0.45
CA ASP A 44 -27.06 -24.02 1.47
C ASP A 44 -25.67 -24.65 1.30
N SER A 45 -24.85 -24.53 2.36
CA SER A 45 -23.49 -25.10 2.49
C SER A 45 -23.38 -26.58 2.05
N TRP A 46 -24.46 -27.35 2.17
CA TRP A 46 -24.52 -28.74 1.76
C TRP A 46 -24.49 -28.93 0.23
N LEU A 47 -25.26 -28.12 -0.52
CA LEU A 47 -25.32 -28.21 -1.99
C LEU A 47 -23.98 -27.86 -2.62
N ASP A 48 -23.26 -26.88 -2.05
CA ASP A 48 -21.95 -26.48 -2.55
C ASP A 48 -20.88 -27.53 -2.25
N ARG A 49 -20.93 -28.21 -1.10
CA ARG A 49 -20.04 -29.36 -0.81
C ARG A 49 -20.33 -30.55 -1.72
N ALA A 50 -21.59 -30.84 -2.03
CA ALA A 50 -21.96 -31.89 -2.97
C ALA A 50 -21.48 -31.58 -4.41
N ARG A 51 -21.62 -30.32 -4.84
CA ARG A 51 -21.06 -29.83 -6.12
C ARG A 51 -19.53 -29.90 -6.14
N GLN A 52 -18.86 -29.60 -5.02
CA GLN A 52 -17.41 -29.75 -4.90
C GLN A 52 -16.97 -31.22 -4.98
N GLY A 53 -17.70 -32.17 -4.41
CA GLY A 53 -17.39 -33.61 -4.52
C GLY A 53 -17.46 -34.11 -5.97
N LEU A 54 -18.47 -33.68 -6.72
CA LEU A 54 -18.56 -33.90 -8.17
C LEU A 54 -17.40 -33.21 -8.90
N HIS A 55 -17.07 -31.98 -8.51
CA HIS A 55 -15.97 -31.23 -9.12
C HIS A 55 -14.61 -31.93 -8.93
N CYS A 56 -14.33 -32.43 -7.72
CA CYS A 56 -13.11 -33.19 -7.41
C CYS A 56 -13.00 -34.40 -8.34
N SER A 57 -14.07 -35.18 -8.46
CA SER A 57 -14.08 -36.44 -9.21
C SER A 57 -14.01 -36.21 -10.73
N VAL A 58 -14.69 -35.19 -11.24
CA VAL A 58 -14.85 -34.96 -12.69
C VAL A 58 -13.75 -34.07 -13.27
N PHE A 59 -13.32 -33.02 -12.57
CA PHE A 59 -12.41 -32.02 -13.12
C PHE A 59 -10.99 -32.09 -12.55
N CYS A 60 -10.83 -32.56 -11.31
CA CYS A 60 -9.53 -32.64 -10.65
C CYS A 60 -8.88 -34.03 -10.77
N GLY A 61 -9.68 -35.10 -10.81
CA GLY A 61 -9.22 -36.50 -10.82
C GLY A 61 -9.37 -37.24 -9.48
N GLY A 62 -10.10 -36.66 -8.52
CA GLY A 62 -10.37 -37.24 -7.22
C GLY A 62 -9.09 -37.59 -6.45
N VAL A 63 -8.96 -38.84 -6.03
CA VAL A 63 -7.79 -39.35 -5.29
C VAL A 63 -6.49 -39.17 -6.10
N SER A 64 -6.55 -39.28 -7.42
CA SER A 64 -5.43 -39.03 -8.34
C SER A 64 -5.39 -37.58 -8.82
N CYS A 65 -5.76 -36.63 -7.96
CA CYS A 65 -5.83 -35.22 -8.32
C CYS A 65 -4.51 -34.73 -8.92
N LYS A 66 -4.55 -34.23 -10.16
CA LYS A 66 -3.35 -33.71 -10.85
C LYS A 66 -2.68 -32.51 -10.16
N HIS A 67 -3.39 -31.85 -9.25
CA HIS A 67 -2.89 -30.72 -8.47
C HIS A 67 -2.28 -31.13 -7.13
N GLU A 68 -2.34 -32.41 -6.76
CA GLU A 68 -1.74 -32.98 -5.55
C GLU A 68 -0.77 -34.12 -5.84
N ASP A 69 -0.40 -34.28 -7.10
CA ASP A 69 0.59 -35.25 -7.52
C ASP A 69 1.73 -34.55 -8.28
N TRP A 70 2.87 -34.43 -7.61
CA TRP A 70 4.10 -33.88 -8.19
C TRP A 70 4.57 -34.66 -9.42
N ASP A 71 4.31 -35.96 -9.49
CA ASP A 71 4.83 -36.80 -10.57
C ASP A 71 4.09 -36.54 -11.88
N MET A 72 2.83 -36.09 -11.79
CA MET A 72 2.01 -35.68 -12.94
C MET A 72 2.43 -34.34 -13.56
N MET A 73 3.30 -33.57 -12.89
CA MET A 73 3.80 -32.31 -13.43
C MET A 73 4.84 -32.56 -14.53
N ASN A 74 4.68 -31.88 -15.67
CA ASN A 74 5.57 -32.08 -16.81
C ASN A 74 7.00 -31.62 -16.51
N LEU A 75 7.98 -32.20 -17.21
CA LEU A 75 9.41 -31.97 -16.96
C LEU A 75 9.85 -30.52 -17.20
N ASN A 76 9.18 -29.79 -18.08
CA ASN A 76 9.53 -28.40 -18.37
C ASN A 76 9.08 -27.48 -17.23
N ASP A 77 7.89 -27.69 -16.69
CA ASP A 77 7.38 -26.93 -15.56
C ASP A 77 8.21 -27.22 -14.29
N LYS A 78 8.66 -28.48 -14.10
CA LYS A 78 9.55 -28.87 -12.99
C LYS A 78 10.88 -28.11 -12.95
N LYS A 79 11.36 -27.55 -14.07
CA LYS A 79 12.61 -26.75 -14.08
C LYS A 79 12.47 -25.39 -13.41
N ASN A 80 11.25 -24.86 -13.34
CA ASN A 80 10.98 -23.50 -12.86
C ASN A 80 10.30 -23.48 -11.49
N VAL A 81 10.33 -24.61 -10.79
CA VAL A 81 9.64 -24.77 -9.49
C VAL A 81 10.40 -24.09 -8.36
N ALA A 82 9.64 -23.47 -7.45
CA ALA A 82 10.22 -22.85 -6.26
C ALA A 82 10.55 -23.88 -5.19
N ILE A 83 9.65 -24.84 -4.96
CA ILE A 83 9.80 -25.91 -3.98
C ILE A 83 9.63 -27.25 -4.69
N GLU A 84 10.68 -28.07 -4.66
CA GLU A 84 10.61 -29.45 -5.12
C GLU A 84 9.54 -30.23 -4.33
N GLY A 85 8.63 -30.90 -5.05
CA GLY A 85 7.48 -31.59 -4.46
C GLY A 85 6.17 -30.79 -4.47
N LEU A 86 6.21 -29.50 -4.82
CA LEU A 86 5.01 -28.66 -4.95
C LEU A 86 5.01 -27.92 -6.27
N ASN A 87 3.95 -28.03 -7.07
CA ASN A 87 3.78 -27.17 -8.24
C ASN A 87 3.67 -25.71 -7.79
N SER A 88 4.80 -25.01 -7.83
CA SER A 88 5.01 -23.72 -7.19
C SER A 88 6.00 -22.87 -7.97
N ASN A 89 5.84 -21.54 -7.98
CA ASN A 89 6.78 -20.63 -8.63
C ASN A 89 7.08 -19.42 -7.73
N TRP A 90 8.29 -18.91 -7.84
CA TRP A 90 8.66 -17.62 -7.25
C TRP A 90 7.94 -16.51 -7.98
N VAL A 91 7.24 -15.65 -7.24
CA VAL A 91 6.71 -14.39 -7.74
C VAL A 91 7.50 -13.28 -7.07
N GLY A 92 8.51 -12.76 -7.77
CA GLY A 92 9.54 -11.90 -7.17
C GLY A 92 10.41 -12.65 -6.16
N GLU A 93 11.00 -11.93 -5.21
CA GLU A 93 12.07 -12.47 -4.36
C GLU A 93 11.58 -13.16 -3.07
N TYR A 94 10.43 -12.73 -2.55
CA TYR A 94 9.96 -13.08 -1.20
C TYR A 94 8.67 -13.91 -1.16
N VAL A 95 8.03 -14.15 -2.30
CA VAL A 95 6.70 -14.75 -2.38
C VAL A 95 6.73 -15.96 -3.29
N ILE A 96 6.14 -17.08 -2.83
CA ILE A 96 5.93 -18.28 -3.62
C ILE A 96 4.43 -18.47 -3.86
N ALA A 97 4.02 -18.60 -5.12
CA ALA A 97 2.70 -19.08 -5.49
C ALA A 97 2.73 -20.61 -5.55
N SER A 98 1.86 -21.30 -4.82
CA SER A 98 1.90 -22.78 -4.76
C SER A 98 0.51 -23.41 -4.80
N GLN A 99 0.46 -24.65 -5.30
CA GLN A 99 -0.61 -25.59 -4.93
C GLN A 99 -0.63 -25.82 -3.40
N ARG A 100 -1.71 -26.39 -2.86
CA ARG A 100 -1.75 -26.80 -1.45
C ARG A 100 -0.71 -27.88 -1.14
N PRO A 101 -0.04 -27.81 0.02
CA PRO A 101 0.62 -28.96 0.62
C PRO A 101 -0.39 -30.07 0.98
N SER A 102 0.10 -31.29 1.14
CA SER A 102 -0.66 -32.42 1.68
C SER A 102 0.26 -33.30 2.52
N THR A 103 -0.28 -34.11 3.42
CA THR A 103 0.55 -35.01 4.25
C THR A 103 1.40 -35.96 3.42
N SER A 104 0.85 -36.54 2.34
CA SER A 104 1.63 -37.39 1.43
C SER A 104 2.80 -36.62 0.80
N LEU A 105 2.60 -35.34 0.44
CA LEU A 105 3.67 -34.51 -0.11
C LEU A 105 4.73 -34.16 0.95
N PHE A 106 4.32 -33.87 2.20
CA PHE A 106 5.26 -33.65 3.31
C PHE A 106 6.18 -34.84 3.53
N VAL A 107 5.63 -36.06 3.47
CA VAL A 107 6.37 -37.31 3.67
C VAL A 107 7.27 -37.62 2.46
N LYS A 108 6.75 -37.47 1.23
CA LYS A 108 7.48 -37.86 0.02
C LYS A 108 8.62 -36.91 -0.35
N TYR A 109 8.48 -35.61 -0.09
CA TYR A 109 9.40 -34.57 -0.59
C TYR A 109 10.02 -33.70 0.52
N PRO A 110 10.38 -34.29 1.68
CA PRO A 110 10.65 -33.63 2.97
C PRO A 110 10.39 -32.11 3.00
N LEU A 111 9.12 -31.69 2.88
CA LEU A 111 8.79 -30.30 2.54
C LEU A 111 9.25 -29.28 3.59
N ILE A 112 9.31 -29.67 4.87
CA ILE A 112 9.84 -28.82 5.94
C ILE A 112 11.30 -28.46 5.69
N GLN A 113 12.11 -29.43 5.25
CA GLN A 113 13.51 -29.18 4.91
C GLN A 113 13.60 -28.24 3.70
N LYS A 114 12.81 -28.50 2.66
CA LYS A 114 12.78 -27.65 1.45
C LYS A 114 12.33 -26.22 1.76
N PHE A 115 11.37 -26.04 2.68
CA PHE A 115 10.97 -24.72 3.16
C PHE A 115 12.11 -24.01 3.88
N LYS A 116 12.84 -24.69 4.77
CA LYS A 116 14.01 -24.13 5.47
C LYS A 116 15.13 -23.75 4.49
N GLU A 117 15.47 -24.63 3.55
CA GLU A 117 16.48 -24.38 2.49
C GLU A 117 16.14 -23.13 1.67
N ASN A 118 14.86 -22.93 1.37
CA ASN A 118 14.37 -21.79 0.62
C ASN A 118 14.04 -20.56 1.47
N LYS A 119 14.30 -20.62 2.79
CA LYS A 119 14.01 -19.56 3.77
C LYS A 119 12.53 -19.15 3.81
N VAL A 120 11.63 -20.11 3.57
CA VAL A 120 10.19 -19.94 3.76
C VAL A 120 9.90 -20.00 5.25
N THR A 121 9.45 -18.88 5.81
CA THR A 121 9.13 -18.73 7.23
C THR A 121 7.65 -18.49 7.47
N GLY A 122 6.85 -18.43 6.41
CA GLY A 122 5.39 -18.27 6.47
C GLY A 122 4.65 -19.04 5.38
N VAL A 123 3.48 -19.58 5.74
CA VAL A 123 2.52 -20.20 4.81
C VAL A 123 1.15 -19.53 4.98
N LEU A 124 0.60 -19.00 3.89
CA LEU A 124 -0.75 -18.42 3.79
C LEU A 124 -1.68 -19.41 3.08
N ASN A 125 -2.68 -19.91 3.79
CA ASN A 125 -3.75 -20.75 3.27
C ASN A 125 -5.00 -19.91 2.96
N LEU A 126 -5.44 -19.95 1.70
CA LEU A 126 -6.61 -19.21 1.21
C LEU A 126 -7.87 -20.10 1.09
N GLN A 127 -7.81 -21.36 1.50
CA GLN A 127 -8.90 -22.34 1.36
C GLN A 127 -9.89 -22.28 2.50
N GLU A 128 -11.16 -22.55 2.19
CA GLU A 128 -12.16 -22.84 3.22
C GLU A 128 -11.99 -24.26 3.75
N LYS A 129 -12.39 -24.48 5.01
CA LYS A 129 -12.35 -25.81 5.61
C LYS A 129 -13.29 -26.77 4.88
N GLY A 130 -12.79 -27.97 4.58
CA GLY A 130 -13.53 -29.01 3.85
C GLY A 130 -13.51 -28.86 2.32
N GLU A 131 -12.85 -27.83 1.79
CA GLU A 131 -12.75 -27.59 0.37
C GLU A 131 -11.89 -28.65 -0.34
N HIS A 132 -12.35 -29.12 -1.50
CA HIS A 132 -11.72 -30.21 -2.26
C HIS A 132 -11.45 -31.46 -1.40
N SER A 133 -12.45 -31.87 -0.61
CA SER A 133 -12.36 -32.99 0.36
C SER A 133 -12.00 -34.36 -0.23
N HIS A 134 -12.17 -34.52 -1.54
CA HIS A 134 -11.92 -35.76 -2.28
C HIS A 134 -10.71 -35.64 -3.24
N CYS A 135 -10.02 -34.51 -3.26
CA CYS A 135 -8.80 -34.35 -4.04
C CYS A 135 -7.58 -34.89 -3.29
N GLY A 136 -6.74 -35.62 -4.03
CA GLY A 136 -5.48 -36.15 -3.53
C GLY A 136 -5.64 -37.43 -2.70
N PRO A 137 -4.52 -38.13 -2.43
CA PRO A 137 -4.52 -39.37 -1.66
C PRO A 137 -4.96 -39.16 -0.21
N ASP A 138 -4.66 -37.97 0.35
CA ASP A 138 -4.91 -37.63 1.74
C ASP A 138 -6.33 -37.13 1.99
N GLY A 139 -7.00 -36.58 0.96
CA GLY A 139 -8.25 -35.83 1.10
C GLY A 139 -8.12 -34.69 2.12
N VAL A 140 -9.08 -34.58 3.03
CA VAL A 140 -9.10 -33.55 4.08
C VAL A 140 -9.21 -34.20 5.47
N TYR A 141 -8.41 -33.72 6.42
CA TYR A 141 -8.48 -34.10 7.83
C TYR A 141 -9.74 -33.54 8.49
N GLU A 142 -10.41 -34.35 9.31
CA GLU A 142 -11.56 -33.89 10.10
C GLU A 142 -11.13 -32.87 11.17
N SER A 143 -9.96 -33.09 11.76
CA SER A 143 -9.35 -32.24 12.79
C SER A 143 -9.00 -30.83 12.29
N SER A 144 -8.35 -30.70 11.12
CA SER A 144 -7.94 -29.39 10.59
C SER A 144 -8.92 -28.79 9.57
N GLY A 145 -9.65 -29.63 8.83
CA GLY A 145 -10.43 -29.21 7.67
C GLY A 145 -9.60 -28.95 6.42
N TYR A 146 -8.31 -29.32 6.38
CA TYR A 146 -7.40 -29.18 5.24
C TYR A 146 -6.69 -30.49 4.88
N SER A 147 -5.91 -30.49 3.78
CA SER A 147 -5.09 -31.65 3.32
C SER A 147 -3.85 -31.93 4.17
N TYR A 148 -3.60 -31.09 5.17
CA TYR A 148 -2.52 -31.19 6.15
C TYR A 148 -2.94 -30.42 7.42
N ASN A 149 -2.17 -30.52 8.52
CA ASN A 149 -2.42 -29.77 9.75
C ASN A 149 -1.39 -28.64 9.87
N GLY A 150 -1.69 -27.47 9.25
CA GLY A 150 -0.75 -26.35 9.21
C GLY A 150 -0.12 -25.97 10.56
N PRO A 151 -0.89 -25.78 11.64
CA PRO A 151 -0.32 -25.50 12.96
C PRO A 151 0.64 -26.58 13.47
N GLU A 152 0.28 -27.86 13.37
CA GLU A 152 1.10 -28.96 13.89
C GLU A 152 2.30 -29.28 12.98
N ASP A 153 2.11 -29.23 11.66
CA ASP A 153 3.12 -29.61 10.69
C ASP A 153 4.18 -28.50 10.48
N LEU A 154 3.82 -27.22 10.64
CA LEU A 154 4.70 -26.09 10.27
C LEU A 154 5.27 -25.33 11.48
N MET A 155 4.43 -24.99 12.48
CA MET A 155 4.82 -24.07 13.53
C MET A 155 5.93 -24.60 14.47
N PRO A 156 6.00 -25.90 14.82
CA PRO A 156 7.12 -26.46 15.58
C PRO A 156 8.48 -26.27 14.89
N HIS A 157 8.48 -26.04 13.58
CA HIS A 157 9.68 -25.81 12.79
C HIS A 157 9.96 -24.33 12.52
N GLY A 158 9.29 -23.41 13.23
CA GLY A 158 9.47 -21.97 13.09
C GLY A 158 8.81 -21.36 11.86
N ILE A 159 7.92 -22.10 11.19
CA ILE A 159 7.18 -21.64 10.01
C ILE A 159 5.80 -21.16 10.45
N SER A 160 5.54 -19.85 10.35
CA SER A 160 4.24 -19.27 10.71
C SER A 160 3.16 -19.74 9.74
N TYR A 161 1.95 -19.98 10.25
CA TYR A 161 0.82 -20.41 9.43
C TYR A 161 -0.34 -19.43 9.59
N TYR A 162 -0.95 -19.03 8.47
CA TYR A 162 -1.99 -18.02 8.41
C TYR A 162 -3.17 -18.50 7.56
N GLU A 163 -4.39 -18.33 8.07
CA GLU A 163 -5.62 -18.70 7.37
C GLU A 163 -6.40 -17.43 6.96
N PHE A 164 -6.60 -17.25 5.66
CA PHE A 164 -7.43 -16.17 5.08
C PHE A 164 -8.44 -16.76 4.08
N PRO A 165 -9.43 -17.53 4.56
CA PRO A 165 -10.34 -18.28 3.70
C PRO A 165 -11.34 -17.37 2.98
N TRP A 166 -11.64 -17.68 1.72
CA TRP A 166 -12.89 -17.27 1.05
C TRP A 166 -13.32 -18.32 0.01
N PRO A 167 -14.61 -18.35 -0.38
CA PRO A 167 -15.14 -19.42 -1.20
C PRO A 167 -14.40 -19.63 -2.51
N ASP A 168 -14.17 -20.89 -2.86
CA ASP A 168 -13.47 -21.23 -4.10
C ASP A 168 -14.19 -20.68 -5.33
N MET A 169 -13.43 -20.29 -6.34
CA MET A 169 -13.94 -19.67 -7.59
C MET A 169 -14.68 -18.33 -7.41
N THR A 170 -14.65 -17.72 -6.22
CA THR A 170 -15.24 -16.40 -5.95
C THR A 170 -14.18 -15.30 -5.75
N ALA A 171 -14.64 -14.04 -5.67
CA ALA A 171 -13.82 -12.90 -5.31
C ALA A 171 -14.10 -12.50 -3.85
N PRO A 172 -13.06 -12.19 -3.04
CA PRO A 172 -13.22 -11.81 -1.64
C PRO A 172 -13.76 -10.37 -1.49
N GLU A 173 -13.98 -9.92 -0.26
CA GLU A 173 -14.19 -8.50 0.04
C GLU A 173 -12.87 -7.73 0.07
N GLN A 174 -12.89 -6.45 -0.33
CA GLN A 174 -11.70 -5.58 -0.39
C GLN A 174 -10.99 -5.48 0.97
N ASP A 175 -11.76 -5.34 2.05
CA ASP A 175 -11.24 -5.21 3.41
C ASP A 175 -10.58 -6.51 3.92
N VAL A 176 -11.08 -7.67 3.49
CA VAL A 176 -10.45 -8.97 3.81
C VAL A 176 -9.09 -9.06 3.14
N VAL A 177 -9.00 -8.70 1.86
CA VAL A 177 -7.72 -8.70 1.13
C VAL A 177 -6.76 -7.67 1.72
N LEU A 178 -7.21 -6.46 2.05
CA LEU A 178 -6.38 -5.44 2.69
C LEU A 178 -5.72 -5.96 3.98
N ARG A 179 -6.49 -6.58 4.87
CA ARG A 179 -5.94 -7.17 6.10
C ARG A 179 -4.96 -8.31 5.80
N SER A 180 -5.29 -9.15 4.81
CA SER A 180 -4.44 -10.28 4.42
C SER A 180 -3.08 -9.82 3.88
N VAL A 181 -3.08 -8.83 2.99
CA VAL A 181 -1.83 -8.28 2.42
C VAL A 181 -1.03 -7.49 3.46
N GLN A 182 -1.66 -6.88 4.46
CA GLN A 182 -0.95 -6.25 5.58
C GLN A 182 -0.21 -7.29 6.43
N VAL A 183 -0.85 -8.42 6.76
CA VAL A 183 -0.17 -9.51 7.47
C VAL A 183 0.97 -10.10 6.63
N MET A 184 0.74 -10.25 5.33
CA MET A 184 1.77 -10.73 4.40
C MET A 184 2.95 -9.75 4.29
N ASP A 185 2.70 -8.44 4.19
CA ASP A 185 3.73 -7.39 4.14
C ASP A 185 4.53 -7.30 5.44
N TYR A 186 3.85 -7.43 6.59
CA TYR A 186 4.53 -7.51 7.89
C TYR A 186 5.42 -8.75 7.96
N HIS A 187 4.92 -9.90 7.53
CA HIS A 187 5.70 -11.14 7.51
C HIS A 187 6.93 -11.01 6.62
N VAL A 188 6.76 -10.50 5.39
CA VAL A 188 7.87 -10.34 4.44
C VAL A 188 8.92 -9.36 4.95
N SER A 189 8.49 -8.24 5.54
CA SER A 189 9.42 -7.22 6.05
C SER A 189 10.15 -7.63 7.34
N SER A 190 9.56 -8.52 8.15
CA SER A 190 10.06 -8.78 9.51
C SER A 190 10.54 -10.21 9.75
N LYS A 191 10.05 -11.20 8.99
CA LYS A 191 10.23 -12.63 9.28
C LYS A 191 10.83 -13.45 8.14
N GLY A 192 10.67 -13.03 6.89
CA GLY A 192 11.24 -13.72 5.73
C GLY A 192 10.21 -14.08 4.67
N LYS A 193 10.44 -15.18 3.94
CA LYS A 193 9.67 -15.46 2.72
C LYS A 193 8.38 -16.19 3.02
N VAL A 194 7.37 -15.95 2.19
CA VAL A 194 6.02 -16.49 2.36
C VAL A 194 5.59 -17.33 1.17
N LEU A 195 5.00 -18.50 1.45
CA LEU A 195 4.31 -19.32 0.47
C LEU A 195 2.81 -19.07 0.57
N VAL A 196 2.15 -18.79 -0.54
CA VAL A 196 0.71 -18.53 -0.61
C VAL A 196 0.07 -19.64 -1.45
N HIS A 197 -0.96 -20.30 -0.91
CA HIS A 197 -1.65 -21.37 -1.62
C HIS A 197 -3.18 -21.29 -1.51
N CYS A 198 -3.84 -21.78 -2.55
CA CYS A 198 -5.22 -22.24 -2.51
C CYS A 198 -5.21 -23.74 -2.81
N HIS A 199 -6.14 -24.28 -3.61
CA HIS A 199 -6.03 -25.66 -4.10
C HIS A 199 -4.91 -25.82 -5.15
N ALA A 200 -5.11 -25.31 -6.37
CA ALA A 200 -4.14 -25.45 -7.48
C ALA A 200 -3.05 -24.35 -7.52
N GLY A 201 -3.17 -23.30 -6.71
CA GLY A 201 -2.20 -22.20 -6.70
C GLY A 201 -2.27 -21.26 -7.89
N LEU A 202 -3.46 -21.04 -8.46
CA LEU A 202 -3.66 -20.25 -9.69
C LEU A 202 -4.58 -19.04 -9.48
N GLY A 203 -5.89 -19.27 -9.25
CA GLY A 203 -6.89 -18.19 -9.13
C GLY A 203 -6.71 -17.32 -7.88
N ARG A 204 -7.10 -17.85 -6.72
CA ARG A 204 -7.04 -17.12 -5.43
C ARG A 204 -5.61 -16.72 -5.03
N THR A 205 -4.67 -17.64 -5.21
CA THR A 205 -3.23 -17.37 -5.01
C THR A 205 -2.75 -16.22 -5.88
N GLY A 206 -3.01 -16.26 -7.19
CA GLY A 206 -2.60 -15.19 -8.10
C GLY A 206 -3.22 -13.84 -7.75
N LEU A 207 -4.52 -13.82 -7.42
CA LEU A 207 -5.23 -12.62 -7.00
C LEU A 207 -4.63 -12.02 -5.73
N MET A 208 -4.39 -12.82 -4.69
CA MET A 208 -3.82 -12.37 -3.42
C MET A 208 -2.41 -11.80 -3.62
N ILE A 209 -1.56 -12.50 -4.39
CA ILE A 209 -0.19 -12.05 -4.65
C ILE A 209 -0.17 -10.76 -5.47
N ALA A 210 -1.04 -10.62 -6.48
CA ALA A 210 -1.15 -9.38 -7.24
C ALA A 210 -1.58 -8.20 -6.34
N CYS A 211 -2.58 -8.41 -5.48
CA CYS A 211 -3.01 -7.41 -4.50
C CYS A 211 -1.89 -7.05 -3.51
N TYR A 212 -1.10 -8.03 -3.08
CA TYR A 212 0.08 -7.81 -2.25
C TYR A 212 1.10 -6.89 -2.94
N TYR A 213 1.37 -7.07 -4.24
CA TYR A 213 2.30 -6.20 -4.97
C TYR A 213 1.75 -4.78 -5.19
N VAL A 214 0.45 -4.64 -5.49
CA VAL A 214 -0.23 -3.33 -5.52
C VAL A 214 -0.11 -2.62 -4.17
N TYR A 215 -0.27 -3.36 -3.07
CA TYR A 215 -0.21 -2.82 -1.73
C TYR A 215 1.23 -2.44 -1.31
N SER A 216 2.16 -3.40 -1.35
CA SER A 216 3.51 -3.31 -0.78
C SER A 216 4.51 -2.55 -1.66
N ARG A 217 4.42 -2.73 -2.98
CA ARG A 217 5.35 -2.12 -3.96
C ARG A 217 4.74 -0.94 -4.72
N HIS A 218 3.45 -0.68 -4.51
CA HIS A 218 2.72 0.43 -5.13
C HIS A 218 2.72 0.39 -6.68
N ILE A 219 2.94 -0.77 -7.30
CA ILE A 219 2.87 -0.94 -8.75
C ILE A 219 1.40 -0.96 -9.23
N PRO A 220 1.10 -0.58 -10.48
CA PRO A 220 -0.25 -0.67 -11.03
C PRO A 220 -0.80 -2.10 -10.96
N SER A 221 -2.11 -2.22 -10.83
CA SER A 221 -2.79 -3.51 -10.88
C SER A 221 -2.51 -4.29 -12.17
N SER A 222 -2.43 -3.61 -13.33
CA SER A 222 -2.06 -4.22 -14.61
C SER A 222 -0.67 -4.87 -14.57
N GLU A 223 0.35 -4.13 -14.11
CA GLU A 223 1.71 -4.64 -13.96
C GLU A 223 1.79 -5.79 -12.93
N ALA A 224 1.04 -5.71 -11.83
CA ALA A 224 0.98 -6.78 -10.83
C ALA A 224 0.35 -8.07 -11.40
N ILE A 225 -0.73 -7.95 -12.18
CA ILE A 225 -1.37 -9.08 -12.87
C ILE A 225 -0.39 -9.71 -13.86
N GLU A 226 0.30 -8.88 -14.65
CA GLU A 226 1.28 -9.34 -15.62
C GLU A 226 2.45 -10.08 -14.95
N LEU A 227 3.05 -9.50 -13.91
CA LEU A 227 4.12 -10.12 -13.13
C LEU A 227 3.73 -11.52 -12.64
N VAL A 228 2.52 -11.65 -12.08
CA VAL A 228 2.00 -12.92 -11.58
C VAL A 228 1.79 -13.91 -12.72
N ARG A 229 1.22 -13.50 -13.85
CA ARG A 229 0.96 -14.40 -15.01
C ARG A 229 2.25 -14.85 -15.70
N GLN A 230 3.25 -13.98 -15.80
CA GLN A 230 4.56 -14.30 -16.38
C GLN A 230 5.30 -15.35 -15.53
N THR A 231 5.26 -15.21 -14.21
CA THR A 231 5.96 -16.12 -13.28
C THR A 231 5.18 -17.39 -12.95
N ARG A 232 3.83 -17.33 -12.99
CA ARG A 232 2.91 -18.44 -12.75
C ARG A 232 1.90 -18.51 -13.91
N PRO A 233 2.24 -19.19 -15.02
CA PRO A 233 1.34 -19.33 -16.16
C PRO A 233 -0.02 -19.91 -15.75
N GLY A 234 -1.10 -19.27 -16.22
CA GLY A 234 -2.48 -19.64 -15.87
C GLY A 234 -2.99 -19.07 -14.53
N ALA A 235 -2.21 -18.28 -13.80
CA ALA A 235 -2.69 -17.55 -12.63
C ALA A 235 -3.67 -16.41 -13.02
N ILE A 236 -4.56 -16.05 -12.08
CA ILE A 236 -5.63 -15.05 -12.31
C ILE A 236 -6.50 -15.49 -13.49
N GLN A 237 -7.26 -16.55 -13.23
CA GLN A 237 -7.92 -17.42 -14.21
C GLN A 237 -9.15 -16.79 -14.87
N THR A 238 -9.74 -15.75 -14.27
CA THR A 238 -10.96 -15.12 -14.78
C THR A 238 -10.83 -13.60 -14.85
N GLU A 239 -11.59 -12.99 -15.76
CA GLU A 239 -11.69 -11.53 -15.86
C GLU A 239 -12.19 -10.90 -14.57
N ARG A 240 -13.10 -11.57 -13.85
CA ARG A 240 -13.57 -11.11 -12.53
C ARG A 240 -12.43 -11.01 -11.51
N GLN A 241 -11.45 -11.92 -11.55
CA GLN A 241 -10.28 -11.86 -10.67
C GLN A 241 -9.34 -10.72 -11.06
N ALA A 242 -9.11 -10.49 -12.36
CA ALA A 242 -8.32 -9.35 -12.84
C ALA A 242 -8.98 -8.02 -12.45
N GLN A 243 -10.28 -7.89 -12.70
CA GLN A 243 -11.09 -6.74 -12.31
C GLN A 243 -11.06 -6.48 -10.80
N PHE A 244 -11.07 -7.55 -9.98
CA PHE A 244 -10.91 -7.40 -8.54
C PHE A 244 -9.60 -6.70 -8.15
N VAL A 245 -8.47 -7.06 -8.78
CA VAL A 245 -7.17 -6.42 -8.51
C VAL A 245 -7.20 -4.94 -8.92
N HIS A 246 -7.83 -4.60 -10.04
CA HIS A 246 -8.05 -3.21 -10.45
C HIS A 246 -8.89 -2.42 -9.44
N ASP A 247 -9.95 -3.05 -8.92
CA ASP A 247 -10.82 -2.41 -7.92
C ASP A 247 -10.16 -2.32 -6.54
N PHE A 248 -9.28 -3.27 -6.20
CA PHE A 248 -8.42 -3.20 -5.02
C PHE A 248 -7.46 -2.02 -5.11
N GLU A 249 -6.80 -1.80 -6.26
CA GLU A 249 -5.98 -0.60 -6.47
C GLU A 249 -6.78 0.69 -6.24
N LYS A 250 -7.99 0.79 -6.82
CA LYS A 250 -8.88 1.95 -6.62
C LYS A 250 -9.28 2.12 -5.15
N HIS A 251 -9.57 1.02 -4.45
CA HIS A 251 -9.92 1.02 -3.03
C HIS A 251 -8.76 1.59 -2.19
N ILE A 252 -7.53 1.11 -2.43
CA ILE A 252 -6.35 1.63 -1.74
C ILE A 252 -6.06 3.09 -2.09
N TRP A 253 -6.25 3.48 -3.35
CA TRP A 253 -6.11 4.89 -3.75
C TRP A 253 -7.09 5.79 -3.01
N ARG A 254 -8.38 5.41 -2.89
CA ARG A 254 -9.38 6.20 -2.14
C ARG A 254 -9.01 6.36 -0.67
N LEU A 255 -8.47 5.32 -0.05
CA LEU A 255 -8.00 5.38 1.33
C LEU A 255 -6.74 6.26 1.48
N GLY A 256 -5.85 6.27 0.48
CA GLY A 256 -4.58 7.00 0.51
C GLY A 256 -4.62 8.41 -0.09
N GLN A 257 -5.79 8.87 -0.55
CA GLN A 257 -5.94 10.13 -1.26
C GLN A 257 -5.65 11.33 -0.34
N ALA A 258 -4.54 12.02 -0.61
CA ALA A 258 -4.13 13.23 0.09
C ALA A 258 -4.68 14.50 -0.58
N PHE A 259 -4.66 14.54 -1.91
CA PHE A 259 -5.12 15.65 -2.73
C PHE A 259 -6.38 15.28 -3.51
N ARG A 260 -7.26 16.27 -3.69
CA ARG A 260 -8.39 16.14 -4.62
C ARG A 260 -7.86 16.23 -6.04
N VAL A 261 -8.01 15.16 -6.81
CA VAL A 261 -7.68 15.11 -8.23
C VAL A 261 -8.93 14.56 -8.93
N GLU A 262 -9.57 15.40 -9.75
CA GLU A 262 -10.72 15.14 -10.63
C GLU A 262 -11.98 14.45 -9.99
N ILE A 263 -13.13 15.14 -10.07
CA ILE A 263 -14.52 14.67 -9.80
C ILE A 263 -14.65 13.72 -8.60
N SER A 264 -14.01 14.03 -7.48
CA SER A 264 -14.31 13.36 -6.21
C SER A 264 -14.94 14.35 -5.27
N ASP A 265 -16.26 14.22 -5.08
CA ASP A 265 -17.04 14.98 -4.09
C ASP A 265 -16.70 14.59 -2.65
N ALA A 266 -15.73 13.68 -2.44
CA ALA A 266 -15.29 13.30 -1.12
C ALA A 266 -14.76 14.53 -0.38
N LEU A 267 -15.43 14.90 0.72
CA LEU A 267 -14.85 15.78 1.72
C LEU A 267 -13.51 15.18 2.15
N ILE A 268 -12.44 15.96 2.10
CA ILE A 268 -11.12 15.60 2.61
C ILE A 268 -10.79 16.67 3.65
N ASP A 269 -10.69 16.23 4.90
CA ASP A 269 -10.16 17.00 6.02
C ASP A 269 -9.08 16.18 6.74
N VAL A 270 -8.36 16.80 7.67
CA VAL A 270 -7.26 16.15 8.42
C VAL A 270 -7.74 14.91 9.17
N ASN A 271 -8.90 14.96 9.83
CA ASN A 271 -9.38 13.85 10.64
C ASN A 271 -9.73 12.65 9.77
N LEU A 272 -10.48 12.88 8.67
CA LEU A 272 -10.83 11.82 7.74
C LEU A 272 -9.60 11.24 7.04
N PHE A 273 -8.64 12.07 6.64
CA PHE A 273 -7.38 11.59 6.06
C PHE A 273 -6.64 10.65 7.03
N ILE A 274 -6.50 11.05 8.30
CA ILE A 274 -5.84 10.23 9.32
C ILE A 274 -6.61 8.94 9.61
N GLN A 275 -7.95 8.99 9.64
CA GLN A 275 -8.78 7.78 9.79
C GLN A 275 -8.53 6.79 8.65
N ARG A 276 -8.50 7.25 7.40
CA ARG A 276 -8.24 6.38 6.24
C ARG A 276 -6.80 5.88 6.18
N GLN A 277 -5.82 6.74 6.49
CA GLN A 277 -4.41 6.34 6.59
C GLN A 277 -4.21 5.20 7.59
N ARG A 278 -4.93 5.23 8.72
CA ARG A 278 -4.88 4.15 9.74
C ARG A 278 -5.44 2.82 9.27
N LEU A 279 -6.28 2.80 8.23
CA LEU A 279 -6.74 1.56 7.60
C LEU A 279 -5.67 0.96 6.68
N ILE A 280 -4.84 1.81 6.07
CA ILE A 280 -3.77 1.38 5.17
C ILE A 280 -2.51 0.99 5.93
N LEU A 281 -2.05 1.83 6.86
CA LEU A 281 -0.77 1.63 7.54
C LEU A 281 -0.90 0.52 8.59
N HIS A 282 0.14 -0.31 8.68
CA HIS A 282 0.25 -1.42 9.63
C HIS A 282 1.66 -1.45 10.25
N GLY A 283 1.86 -2.36 11.21
CA GLY A 283 3.12 -2.50 11.94
C GLY A 283 3.59 -1.19 12.57
N GLU A 284 4.91 -0.99 12.62
CA GLU A 284 5.53 0.20 13.21
C GLU A 284 5.05 1.50 12.56
N LYS A 285 4.86 1.51 11.24
CA LYS A 285 4.36 2.69 10.52
C LYS A 285 2.95 3.09 11.01
N GLY A 286 2.09 2.11 11.27
CA GLY A 286 0.74 2.37 11.81
C GLY A 286 0.77 3.05 13.18
N ASP A 287 1.75 2.68 14.02
CA ASP A 287 1.91 3.25 15.36
C ASP A 287 2.55 4.64 15.34
N LEU A 288 3.60 4.83 14.55
CA LEU A 288 4.33 6.09 14.41
C LEU A 288 3.46 7.19 13.78
N TYR A 289 2.70 6.86 12.74
CA TYR A 289 1.89 7.81 11.96
C TYR A 289 0.42 7.83 12.36
N ARG A 290 0.10 7.43 13.60
CA ARG A 290 -1.28 7.33 14.10
C ARG A 290 -2.02 8.67 14.13
N CYS A 291 -1.30 9.79 14.25
CA CYS A 291 -1.89 11.12 14.45
C CYS A 291 -1.42 12.18 13.45
N VAL A 292 -0.53 11.84 12.52
CA VAL A 292 0.00 12.78 11.52
C VAL A 292 0.09 12.13 10.13
N PRO A 293 -0.05 12.91 9.03
CA PRO A 293 0.04 12.38 7.68
C PRO A 293 1.48 11.94 7.39
N MET A 294 1.66 10.67 7.01
CA MET A 294 3.00 10.12 6.74
C MET A 294 3.67 10.83 5.56
N PHE A 295 2.93 11.11 4.49
CA PHE A 295 3.50 11.77 3.31
C PHE A 295 3.99 13.20 3.64
N LEU A 296 3.23 13.92 4.46
CA LEU A 296 3.57 15.28 4.89
C LEU A 296 4.80 15.26 5.80
N HIS A 297 4.84 14.36 6.78
CA HIS A 297 6.00 14.18 7.66
C HIS A 297 7.28 13.92 6.86
N LYS A 298 7.22 13.06 5.84
CA LYS A 298 8.39 12.77 4.99
C LYS A 298 8.85 13.99 4.17
N ILE A 299 7.92 14.81 3.68
CA ILE A 299 8.25 16.09 3.02
C ILE A 299 8.98 17.03 3.99
N LEU A 300 8.45 17.18 5.22
CA LEU A 300 9.07 18.02 6.24
C LEU A 300 10.46 17.52 6.64
N CYS A 301 10.66 16.21 6.79
CA CYS A 301 11.98 15.64 7.06
C CYS A 301 12.98 15.93 5.93
N ARG A 302 12.57 15.79 4.67
CA ARG A 302 13.43 16.13 3.52
C ARG A 302 13.77 17.62 3.49
N LEU A 303 12.81 18.51 3.77
CA LEU A 303 13.07 19.95 3.89
C LEU A 303 14.10 20.24 4.99
N ILE A 304 13.94 19.67 6.18
CA ILE A 304 14.89 19.86 7.29
C ILE A 304 16.29 19.34 6.93
N GLN A 305 16.38 18.15 6.31
CA GLN A 305 17.67 17.59 5.87
C GLN A 305 18.41 18.53 4.91
N ILE A 306 17.72 19.08 3.90
CA ILE A 306 18.32 19.95 2.89
C ILE A 306 18.74 21.31 3.50
N THR A 307 17.96 21.83 4.45
CA THR A 307 18.10 23.21 4.95
C THR A 307 18.94 23.34 6.22
N ARG A 308 19.10 22.28 7.04
CA ARG A 308 19.76 22.34 8.36
C ARG A 308 21.21 22.85 8.37
N LYS A 309 21.86 22.97 7.21
CA LYS A 309 23.24 23.50 7.05
C LYS A 309 23.34 24.58 5.96
N ASP A 310 22.21 25.07 5.45
CA ASP A 310 22.17 26.00 4.32
C ASP A 310 21.13 27.11 4.58
N PRO A 311 21.57 28.27 5.12
CA PRO A 311 20.69 29.40 5.42
C PRO A 311 19.95 29.96 4.19
N GLU A 312 20.57 29.92 3.00
CA GLU A 312 19.94 30.41 1.78
C GLU A 312 18.82 29.49 1.33
N LYS A 313 19.04 28.16 1.36
CA LYS A 313 17.95 27.20 1.11
C LYS A 313 16.86 27.27 2.18
N ALA A 314 17.22 27.50 3.45
CA ALA A 314 16.25 27.71 4.52
C ALA A 314 15.36 28.92 4.22
N LYS A 315 15.97 30.05 3.84
CA LYS A 315 15.26 31.27 3.42
C LYS A 315 14.37 31.03 2.20
N GLN A 316 14.87 30.34 1.18
CA GLN A 316 14.09 29.98 -0.02
C GLN A 316 12.87 29.11 0.34
N ALA A 317 13.05 28.10 1.19
CA ALA A 317 11.97 27.23 1.66
C ALA A 317 10.85 28.04 2.34
N LEU A 318 11.22 28.95 3.23
CA LEU A 318 10.29 29.79 3.99
C LEU A 318 9.52 30.77 3.08
N GLN A 319 10.20 31.41 2.14
CA GLN A 319 9.57 32.36 1.21
C GLN A 319 8.63 31.68 0.20
N SER A 320 8.88 30.42 -0.12
CA SER A 320 8.12 29.64 -1.11
C SER A 320 6.73 29.20 -0.65
N LEU A 321 6.35 29.48 0.60
CA LEU A 321 5.01 29.18 1.11
C LEU A 321 3.93 30.05 0.48
N ARG A 322 4.29 31.22 -0.05
CA ARG A 322 3.35 32.19 -0.61
C ARG A 322 2.76 31.69 -1.94
N PRO A 323 1.46 31.94 -2.21
CA PRO A 323 0.85 31.58 -3.51
C PRO A 323 1.58 32.15 -4.73
N SER A 324 2.27 33.28 -4.60
CA SER A 324 3.06 33.90 -5.67
C SER A 324 4.27 33.08 -6.11
N PHE A 325 4.72 32.11 -5.31
CA PHE A 325 5.81 31.18 -5.63
C PHE A 325 5.29 29.82 -6.08
N ALA A 326 4.01 29.73 -6.47
CA ALA A 326 3.43 28.50 -6.97
C ALA A 326 4.24 27.95 -8.18
N PRO A 327 4.67 26.68 -8.13
CA PRO A 327 5.14 26.00 -9.32
C PRO A 327 4.04 25.95 -10.39
N ASP A 328 4.43 25.63 -11.63
CA ASP A 328 3.47 25.48 -12.71
C ASP A 328 2.44 24.35 -12.40
N GLU A 329 1.21 24.53 -12.88
CA GLU A 329 0.10 23.61 -12.57
C GLU A 329 0.35 22.19 -13.11
N VAL A 330 1.13 22.04 -14.19
CA VAL A 330 1.47 20.72 -14.73
C VAL A 330 2.37 19.96 -13.75
N THR A 331 3.39 20.63 -13.19
CA THR A 331 4.26 20.07 -12.15
C THR A 331 3.49 19.75 -10.88
N LEU A 332 2.62 20.65 -10.41
CA LEU A 332 1.81 20.43 -9.21
C LEU A 332 0.83 19.27 -9.38
N SER A 333 0.08 19.24 -10.49
CA SER A 333 -0.85 18.16 -10.79
C SER A 333 -0.16 16.80 -10.82
N LYS A 334 1.02 16.70 -11.46
CA LYS A 334 1.86 15.50 -11.42
C LYS A 334 2.21 15.12 -9.98
N CYS A 335 2.74 16.04 -9.18
CA CYS A 335 3.11 15.77 -7.79
C CYS A 335 1.92 15.26 -6.96
N ARG A 336 0.76 15.92 -7.07
CA ARG A 336 -0.49 15.51 -6.39
C ARG A 336 -0.90 14.08 -6.78
N ILE A 337 -0.84 13.74 -8.07
CA ILE A 337 -1.13 12.39 -8.58
C ILE A 337 -0.15 11.37 -7.99
N TYR A 338 1.16 11.66 -8.02
CA TYR A 338 2.19 10.76 -7.49
C TYR A 338 2.05 10.57 -5.97
N ILE A 339 1.71 11.61 -5.21
CA ILE A 339 1.46 11.53 -3.76
C ILE A 339 0.23 10.64 -3.50
N ASN A 340 -0.87 10.88 -4.21
CA ASN A 340 -2.10 10.10 -4.09
C ASN A 340 -1.90 8.62 -4.45
N ARG A 341 -1.03 8.33 -5.42
CA ARG A 341 -0.66 6.96 -5.82
C ARG A 341 0.41 6.34 -4.92
N ARG A 342 0.90 7.07 -3.90
CA ARG A 342 2.00 6.65 -3.00
C ARG A 342 3.31 6.34 -3.75
N ARG A 343 3.52 7.00 -4.88
CA ARG A 343 4.70 6.88 -5.76
C ARG A 343 5.60 8.12 -5.73
N PHE A 344 5.28 9.11 -4.91
CA PHE A 344 6.10 10.31 -4.75
C PHE A 344 7.39 9.99 -3.99
N LYS A 345 8.51 9.93 -4.72
CA LYS A 345 9.86 9.68 -4.18
C LYS A 345 10.44 10.98 -3.60
N VAL A 346 9.92 11.38 -2.44
CA VAL A 346 10.31 12.63 -1.76
C VAL A 346 11.83 12.76 -1.54
N GLN A 347 12.52 11.65 -1.29
CA GLN A 347 13.97 11.61 -1.08
C GLN A 347 14.78 12.03 -2.32
N SER A 348 14.21 11.95 -3.53
CA SER A 348 14.88 12.37 -4.77
C SER A 348 14.52 13.80 -5.19
N VAL A 349 13.88 14.57 -4.30
CA VAL A 349 13.48 15.96 -4.58
C VAL A 349 14.35 16.90 -3.76
N ASP A 350 15.12 17.73 -4.46
CA ASP A 350 16.04 18.72 -3.85
C ASP A 350 15.49 20.15 -3.86
N LYS A 351 14.42 20.40 -4.62
CA LYS A 351 13.80 21.71 -4.78
C LYS A 351 12.98 22.06 -3.54
N VAL A 352 13.56 22.86 -2.65
CA VAL A 352 12.93 23.28 -1.38
C VAL A 352 11.67 24.11 -1.59
N GLU A 353 11.59 24.80 -2.72
CA GLU A 353 10.45 25.63 -3.12
C GLU A 353 9.23 24.74 -3.41
N LEU A 354 9.43 23.70 -4.21
CA LEU A 354 8.38 22.72 -4.52
C LEU A 354 7.91 21.98 -3.27
N LEU A 355 8.85 21.49 -2.45
CA LEU A 355 8.52 20.77 -1.21
C LEU A 355 7.77 21.65 -0.23
N SER A 356 8.20 22.91 -0.05
CA SER A 356 7.52 23.86 0.84
C SER A 356 6.16 24.25 0.33
N PHE A 357 6.03 24.48 -0.98
CA PHE A 357 4.74 24.79 -1.57
C PHE A 357 3.74 23.63 -1.40
N LEU A 358 4.17 22.37 -1.60
CA LEU A 358 3.31 21.19 -1.43
C LEU A 358 2.74 21.05 -0.01
N VAL A 359 3.46 21.51 1.02
CA VAL A 359 2.95 21.53 2.41
C VAL A 359 1.71 22.42 2.51
N CYS A 360 1.82 23.68 2.08
CA CYS A 360 0.69 24.62 2.10
C CYS A 360 -0.41 24.23 1.11
N ASP A 361 -0.03 23.74 -0.07
CA ASP A 361 -0.96 23.29 -1.11
C ASP A 361 -1.89 22.19 -0.58
N TRP A 362 -1.38 21.27 0.23
CA TRP A 362 -2.21 20.24 0.83
C TRP A 362 -3.32 20.81 1.71
N PHE A 363 -3.01 21.74 2.60
CA PHE A 363 -4.01 22.40 3.44
C PHE A 363 -5.00 23.23 2.61
N ARG A 364 -4.52 23.96 1.60
CA ARG A 364 -5.36 24.74 0.68
C ARG A 364 -6.29 23.88 -0.17
N ALA A 365 -5.86 22.69 -0.55
CA ALA A 365 -6.61 21.76 -1.38
C ALA A 365 -7.66 20.94 -0.61
N MET A 366 -7.69 21.01 0.73
CA MET A 366 -8.70 20.33 1.55
C MET A 366 -10.10 20.87 1.29
N ALA A 367 -11.10 20.02 1.50
CA ALA A 367 -12.51 20.39 1.42
C ALA A 367 -12.91 21.39 2.51
N SER A 368 -12.43 21.08 3.71
CA SER A 368 -12.65 21.83 4.93
C SER A 368 -11.28 22.26 5.45
N PRO A 369 -11.16 23.50 5.95
CA PRO A 369 -9.90 23.97 6.51
C PRO A 369 -9.48 23.12 7.71
N ALA A 370 -8.18 23.01 7.95
CA ALA A 370 -7.66 22.32 9.12
C ALA A 370 -7.98 23.08 10.42
N LEU A 371 -8.15 24.40 10.33
CA LEU A 371 -8.74 25.25 11.37
C LEU A 371 -10.15 25.63 10.93
N SER A 372 -11.16 25.10 11.60
CA SER A 372 -12.54 25.49 11.37
C SER A 372 -12.80 26.93 11.84
N VAL A 373 -13.93 27.50 11.44
CA VAL A 373 -14.34 28.82 11.93
C VAL A 373 -14.46 28.83 13.45
N GLU A 374 -15.00 27.77 14.04
CA GLU A 374 -15.13 27.61 15.49
C GLU A 374 -13.76 27.54 16.19
N ASP A 375 -12.78 26.87 15.59
CA ASP A 375 -11.41 26.83 16.13
C ASP A 375 -10.80 28.24 16.14
N CYS A 376 -10.96 28.99 15.04
CA CYS A 376 -10.50 30.37 14.93
C CYS A 376 -11.18 31.28 15.97
N ASP A 377 -12.49 31.15 16.16
CA ASP A 377 -13.25 31.95 17.14
C ASP A 377 -12.75 31.70 18.57
N LYS A 378 -12.49 30.43 18.94
CA LYS A 378 -11.91 30.07 20.24
C LYS A 378 -10.49 30.62 20.43
N ILE A 379 -9.67 30.62 19.37
CA ILE A 379 -8.31 31.22 19.42
C ILE A 379 -8.39 32.73 19.65
N VAL A 380 -9.30 33.41 18.95
CA VAL A 380 -9.53 34.85 19.11
C VAL A 380 -10.06 35.17 20.50
N GLU A 381 -11.01 34.39 21.01
CA GLU A 381 -11.54 34.53 22.36
C GLU A 381 -10.46 34.32 23.43
N TYR A 382 -9.64 33.28 23.29
CA TYR A 382 -8.46 33.07 24.14
C TYR A 382 -7.60 34.33 24.14
N LYS A 383 -7.16 34.83 22.98
CA LYS A 383 -6.27 36.00 22.90
C LYS A 383 -6.87 37.28 23.46
N ARG A 384 -8.20 37.48 23.35
CA ARG A 384 -8.90 38.59 24.00
C ARG A 384 -8.83 38.49 25.53
N ASN A 385 -8.94 37.28 26.07
CA ASN A 385 -9.00 37.02 27.51
C ASN A 385 -7.61 36.81 28.15
N SER A 386 -6.59 36.43 27.37
CA SER A 386 -5.23 36.16 27.83
C SER A 386 -4.47 37.37 28.36
N VAL A 387 -4.99 38.59 28.15
CA VAL A 387 -4.46 39.82 28.76
C VAL A 387 -4.47 39.72 30.30
N HIS A 388 -5.26 38.80 30.89
CA HIS A 388 -5.46 38.68 32.33
C HIS A 388 -5.12 37.32 32.97
N LYS A 389 -4.57 36.34 32.23
CA LYS A 389 -4.24 35.00 32.78
C LYS A 389 -2.97 34.38 32.19
N GLU A 390 -2.08 33.88 33.04
CA GLU A 390 -0.90 33.06 32.67
C GLU A 390 -1.29 31.62 32.26
N VAL A 391 -2.22 31.45 31.32
CA VAL A 391 -2.47 30.13 30.74
C VAL A 391 -1.45 29.89 29.64
N LYS A 392 -0.64 28.82 29.77
CA LYS A 392 0.27 28.42 28.69
C LYS A 392 -0.53 27.95 27.48
N VAL A 393 -0.26 28.53 26.30
CA VAL A 393 -0.88 28.20 24.99
C VAL A 393 -1.01 26.69 24.75
N ILE A 394 -0.03 25.90 25.17
CA ILE A 394 -0.03 24.43 25.01
C ILE A 394 -1.22 23.72 25.67
N ASN A 395 -1.76 24.28 26.76
CA ASN A 395 -2.92 23.72 27.44
C ASN A 395 -4.19 24.02 26.64
N GLU A 396 -4.31 25.23 26.10
CA GLU A 396 -5.50 25.67 25.38
C GLU A 396 -5.67 24.95 24.05
N ILE A 397 -4.57 24.66 23.34
CA ILE A 397 -4.60 23.94 22.08
C ILE A 397 -5.28 22.57 22.21
N ARG A 398 -5.23 21.93 23.38
CA ARG A 398 -5.90 20.65 23.62
C ARG A 398 -7.42 20.77 23.68
N ASN A 399 -7.93 21.94 24.06
CA ASN A 399 -9.36 22.24 24.17
C ASN A 399 -9.92 22.72 22.83
N ILE A 400 -9.11 23.41 22.03
CA ILE A 400 -9.49 23.94 20.73
C ILE A 400 -9.43 22.84 19.67
N LEU A 401 -8.28 22.19 19.50
CA LEU A 401 -8.01 21.34 18.34
C LEU A 401 -8.14 19.84 18.65
N THR A 402 -8.73 19.10 17.71
CA THR A 402 -8.73 17.64 17.75
C THR A 402 -7.29 17.10 17.75
N LYS A 403 -7.09 15.90 18.32
CA LYS A 403 -5.76 15.30 18.41
C LYS A 403 -5.03 15.19 17.04
N PRO A 404 -5.67 14.73 15.95
CA PRO A 404 -5.04 14.71 14.62
C PRO A 404 -4.65 16.10 14.10
N VAL A 405 -5.55 17.08 14.22
CA VAL A 405 -5.31 18.46 13.76
C VAL A 405 -4.15 19.09 14.54
N ARG A 406 -4.20 19.00 15.88
CA ARG A 406 -3.16 19.53 16.77
C ARG A 406 -1.77 19.02 16.41
N HIS A 407 -1.61 17.71 16.26
CA HIS A 407 -0.28 17.14 16.00
C HIS A 407 0.16 17.34 14.56
N THR A 408 -0.77 17.40 13.60
CA THR A 408 -0.43 17.71 12.20
C THR A 408 0.06 19.14 12.06
N ILE A 409 -0.68 20.11 12.60
CA ILE A 409 -0.30 21.53 12.59
C ILE A 409 0.95 21.77 13.44
N GLY A 410 1.01 21.19 14.65
CA GLY A 410 2.18 21.31 15.52
C GLY A 410 3.47 20.76 14.89
N MET A 411 3.38 19.64 14.15
CA MET A 411 4.50 19.09 13.38
C MET A 411 4.94 20.05 12.26
N VAL A 412 4.00 20.65 11.52
CA VAL A 412 4.32 21.61 10.44
C VAL A 412 5.00 22.86 11.01
N ILE A 413 4.42 23.48 12.05
CA ILE A 413 5.00 24.66 12.71
C ILE A 413 6.40 24.34 13.25
N SER A 414 6.54 23.19 13.91
CA SER A 414 7.81 22.75 14.47
C SER A 414 8.89 22.57 13.39
N ALA A 415 8.51 22.06 12.20
CA ALA A 415 9.42 21.93 11.08
C ALA A 415 9.91 23.29 10.59
N TYR A 416 9.00 24.24 10.36
CA TYR A 416 9.37 25.56 9.86
C TYR A 416 10.12 26.42 10.87
N ASN A 417 9.85 26.26 12.17
CA ASN A 417 10.70 26.85 13.21
C ASN A 417 12.11 26.24 13.23
N THR A 418 12.21 24.92 13.01
CA THR A 418 13.52 24.26 12.86
C THR A 418 14.29 24.82 11.66
N ILE A 419 13.62 25.01 10.52
CA ILE A 419 14.21 25.59 9.31
C ILE A 419 14.62 27.06 9.54
N ALA A 420 13.78 27.85 10.19
CA ALA A 420 14.06 29.26 10.48
C ALA A 420 15.25 29.45 11.45
N SER A 421 15.49 28.49 12.35
CA SER A 421 16.61 28.55 13.30
C SER A 421 18.00 28.53 12.67
N VAL A 422 18.11 28.25 11.36
CA VAL A 422 19.37 28.20 10.59
C VAL A 422 19.79 29.61 10.12
N GLY A 423 19.69 30.61 11.00
CA GLY A 423 20.17 31.97 10.74
C GLY A 423 19.26 32.83 9.85
N VAL A 424 17.95 32.54 9.80
CA VAL A 424 16.98 33.36 9.07
C VAL A 424 16.44 34.48 9.97
N SER A 425 16.12 35.64 9.41
CA SER A 425 15.61 36.79 10.18
C SER A 425 14.21 36.54 10.77
N GLU A 426 13.95 37.13 11.93
CA GLU A 426 12.66 37.05 12.63
C GLU A 426 11.49 37.56 11.78
N THR A 427 11.71 38.56 10.93
CA THR A 427 10.70 39.06 9.98
C THR A 427 10.22 37.96 9.03
N ILE A 428 11.15 37.18 8.48
CA ILE A 428 10.80 36.07 7.57
C ILE A 428 10.12 34.94 8.33
N GLN A 429 10.56 34.68 9.57
CA GLN A 429 9.92 33.69 10.44
C GLN A 429 8.46 34.06 10.75
N ASN A 430 8.19 35.31 11.12
CA ASN A 430 6.83 35.78 11.39
C ASN A 430 5.95 35.72 10.13
N ASP A 431 6.49 36.14 8.98
CA ASP A 431 5.79 36.02 7.69
C ASP A 431 5.49 34.56 7.31
N THR A 432 6.39 33.64 7.64
CA THR A 432 6.21 32.19 7.43
C THR A 432 5.03 31.68 8.24
N ILE A 433 4.96 32.01 9.53
CA ILE A 433 3.84 31.62 10.40
C ILE A 433 2.52 32.16 9.86
N ARG A 434 2.48 33.43 9.42
CA ARG A 434 1.29 33.99 8.77
C ARG A 434 0.85 33.16 7.56
N CYS A 435 1.77 32.84 6.65
CA CYS A 435 1.48 32.05 5.46
C CYS A 435 0.95 30.64 5.80
N LEU A 436 1.49 30.00 6.84
CA LEU A 436 1.03 28.70 7.32
C LEU A 436 -0.39 28.80 7.90
N VAL A 437 -0.64 29.74 8.79
CA VAL A 437 -1.96 29.94 9.42
C VAL A 437 -3.03 30.22 8.37
N ASP A 438 -2.73 31.09 7.40
CA ASP A 438 -3.63 31.42 6.30
C ASP A 438 -3.93 30.20 5.40
N SER A 439 -2.99 29.25 5.31
CA SER A 439 -3.22 27.97 4.63
C SER A 439 -4.14 27.05 5.44
N PHE A 440 -4.02 27.06 6.78
CA PHE A 440 -4.79 26.19 7.65
C PHE A 440 -6.27 26.59 7.75
N ASN A 441 -6.59 27.88 7.64
CA ASN A 441 -7.96 28.42 7.77
C ASN A 441 -8.60 28.83 6.43
N HIS A 442 -7.93 28.59 5.30
CA HIS A 442 -8.36 29.01 3.95
C HIS A 442 -8.58 30.53 3.80
N ALA A 443 -7.79 31.37 4.47
CA ALA A 443 -7.91 32.84 4.43
C ALA A 443 -7.76 33.44 3.02
N PHE A 444 -7.21 32.68 2.06
CA PHE A 444 -7.12 33.07 0.65
C PHE A 444 -8.45 32.98 -0.12
N ASN A 445 -9.54 32.51 0.51
CA ASN A 445 -10.87 32.48 -0.08
C ASN A 445 -11.62 33.77 0.30
N PRO A 446 -11.68 34.79 -0.59
CA PRO A 446 -12.26 36.10 -0.28
C PRO A 446 -13.74 36.05 0.08
N VAL A 447 -14.47 35.00 -0.35
CA VAL A 447 -15.89 34.79 -0.05
C VAL A 447 -16.11 34.37 1.43
N LYS A 448 -15.04 33.97 2.14
CA LYS A 448 -15.10 33.46 3.52
C LYS A 448 -14.38 34.34 4.55
N LEU A 449 -13.98 35.58 4.21
CA LEU A 449 -13.33 36.49 5.17
C LEU A 449 -14.32 36.86 6.30
N ARG A 450 -14.27 36.17 7.45
CA ARG A 450 -15.13 36.46 8.62
C ARG A 450 -14.44 37.30 9.69
N HIS A 451 -13.15 37.06 9.93
CA HIS A 451 -12.38 37.75 10.96
C HIS A 451 -11.81 39.08 10.47
N SER A 452 -11.94 40.11 11.30
CA SER A 452 -11.34 41.44 11.14
C SER A 452 -9.81 41.39 11.13
N PRO A 453 -9.11 42.43 10.63
CA PRO A 453 -7.65 42.47 10.63
C PRO A 453 -7.02 42.22 12.00
N ILE A 454 -7.62 42.78 13.06
CA ILE A 454 -7.14 42.61 14.45
C ILE A 454 -7.27 41.15 14.91
N GLU A 455 -8.40 40.51 14.63
CA GLU A 455 -8.62 39.10 14.98
C GLU A 455 -7.66 38.17 14.25
N ARG A 456 -7.24 38.52 13.03
CA ARG A 456 -6.20 37.76 12.31
C ARG A 456 -4.84 37.88 12.97
N GLU A 457 -4.45 39.07 13.40
CA GLU A 457 -3.21 39.23 14.16
C GLU A 457 -3.25 38.48 15.50
N PHE A 458 -4.42 38.36 16.15
CA PHE A 458 -4.58 37.47 17.31
C PHE A 458 -4.32 36.00 16.96
N MET A 459 -4.87 35.51 15.85
CA MET A 459 -4.57 34.15 15.38
C MET A 459 -3.08 33.99 15.07
N HIS A 460 -2.47 34.91 14.31
CA HIS A 460 -1.06 34.83 13.96
C HIS A 460 -0.16 34.83 15.20
N SER A 461 -0.40 35.74 16.16
CA SER A 461 0.37 35.79 17.41
C SER A 461 0.18 34.56 18.28
N PHE A 462 -1.01 33.96 18.34
CA PHE A 462 -1.24 32.68 19.02
C PHE A 462 -0.33 31.57 18.44
N PHE A 463 -0.19 31.53 17.11
CA PHE A 463 0.63 30.53 16.44
C PHE A 463 2.14 30.78 16.56
N VAL A 464 2.57 32.04 16.71
CA VAL A 464 3.95 32.37 17.09
C VAL A 464 4.26 31.83 18.49
N GLU A 465 3.42 32.13 19.48
CA GLU A 465 3.57 31.62 20.86
C GLU A 465 3.55 30.09 20.94
N TRP A 466 2.68 29.44 20.15
CA TRP A 466 2.67 27.99 20.04
C TRP A 466 3.97 27.48 19.41
N GLY A 467 4.43 28.09 18.32
CA GLY A 467 5.68 27.78 17.66
C GLY A 467 6.88 27.83 18.62
N ASP A 468 6.98 28.88 19.43
CA ASP A 468 8.05 29.05 20.42
C ASP A 468 8.00 28.00 21.53
N SER A 469 6.79 27.51 21.84
CA SER A 469 6.56 26.46 22.82
C SER A 469 6.97 25.08 22.31
N VAL A 470 6.77 24.79 21.02
CA VAL A 470 7.10 23.47 20.43
C VAL A 470 8.48 23.40 19.79
N ARG A 471 9.03 24.51 19.29
CA ARG A 471 10.35 24.56 18.64
C ARG A 471 10.57 23.38 17.69
N ASP A 472 11.53 22.50 17.97
CA ASP A 472 11.92 21.35 17.17
C ASP A 472 11.52 19.99 17.79
N ILE A 473 10.63 19.98 18.81
CA ILE A 473 10.31 18.77 19.59
C ILE A 473 9.67 17.63 18.76
N TYR A 474 9.11 17.93 17.58
CA TYR A 474 8.60 16.89 16.67
C TYR A 474 9.70 16.24 15.81
N PHE A 475 10.91 16.78 15.81
CA PHE A 475 12.04 16.34 14.98
C PHE A 475 13.29 15.99 15.78
N LYS A 476 13.32 16.24 17.09
CA LYS A 476 14.36 15.77 18.02
C LYS A 476 13.77 14.85 19.06
N TYR A 477 14.16 13.57 19.04
CA TYR A 477 13.62 12.54 19.93
C TYR A 477 14.07 12.69 21.39
N ASP A 478 15.38 12.81 21.63
CA ASP A 478 15.97 12.83 22.98
C ASP A 478 15.38 13.85 23.96
N PRO A 479 15.06 15.10 23.57
CA PRO A 479 14.52 16.09 24.51
C PRO A 479 13.02 15.91 24.85
N VAL A 480 12.32 14.96 24.22
CA VAL A 480 10.86 14.84 24.42
C VAL A 480 10.55 14.16 25.75
N LEU A 481 9.85 14.87 26.64
CA LEU A 481 9.38 14.29 27.90
C LEU A 481 8.41 13.12 27.62
N LYS A 482 8.57 12.01 28.35
CA LYS A 482 7.73 10.79 28.26
C LYS A 482 6.22 11.06 28.45
N ALA A 483 5.85 12.17 29.10
CA ALA A 483 4.46 12.60 29.22
C ALA A 483 3.83 12.94 27.85
N HIS A 484 4.63 13.31 26.85
CA HIS A 484 4.19 13.66 25.50
C HIS A 484 4.28 12.48 24.52
N ARG A 485 3.74 11.31 24.90
CA ARG A 485 3.80 10.05 24.13
C ARG A 485 3.52 10.15 22.62
N THR A 486 2.63 11.07 22.21
CA THR A 486 2.33 11.25 20.77
C THR A 486 3.43 12.02 20.05
N ILE A 487 4.01 13.05 20.68
CA ILE A 487 5.16 13.79 20.14
C ILE A 487 6.38 12.87 20.13
N GLU A 488 6.61 12.11 21.19
CA GLU A 488 7.70 11.14 21.30
C GLU A 488 7.71 10.15 20.12
N ARG A 489 6.55 9.60 19.76
CA ARG A 489 6.42 8.71 18.58
C ARG A 489 6.72 9.42 17.27
N ILE A 490 6.23 10.65 17.10
CA ILE A 490 6.48 11.41 15.86
C ILE A 490 7.97 11.77 15.76
N ALA A 491 8.58 12.17 16.87
CA ALA A 491 10.01 12.48 16.95
C ALA A 491 10.88 11.25 16.70
N LEU A 492 10.49 10.07 17.21
CA LEU A 492 11.14 8.80 16.87
C LEU A 492 11.06 8.53 15.36
N ALA A 493 9.88 8.72 14.76
CA ALA A 493 9.72 8.59 13.31
C ALA A 493 10.61 9.58 12.54
N SER A 494 10.73 10.82 13.02
CA SER A 494 11.63 11.83 12.45
C SER A 494 13.09 11.39 12.51
N SER A 495 13.57 10.91 13.66
CA SER A 495 14.93 10.39 13.82
C SER A 495 15.22 9.26 12.83
N ILE A 496 14.32 8.27 12.72
CA ILE A 496 14.46 7.15 11.77
C ILE A 496 14.52 7.65 10.33
N VAL A 497 13.63 8.57 9.95
CA VAL A 497 13.56 9.09 8.57
C VAL A 497 14.79 9.93 8.23
N LEU A 498 15.21 10.83 9.13
CA LEU A 498 16.37 11.70 8.91
C LEU A 498 17.67 10.89 8.84
N GLU A 499 17.86 9.87 9.70
CA GLU A 499 19.03 9.00 9.63
C GLU A 499 19.11 8.22 8.30
N ASN A 500 17.98 7.71 7.82
CA ASN A 500 17.93 7.00 6.54
C ASN A 500 18.20 7.92 5.35
N LEU A 501 17.70 9.15 5.40
CA LEU A 501 17.96 10.17 4.39
C LEU A 501 19.44 10.56 4.36
N ASP A 502 20.08 10.67 5.52
CA ASP A 502 21.51 10.99 5.64
C ASP A 502 22.40 9.88 5.07
N LYS A 503 22.05 8.60 5.31
CA LYS A 503 22.79 7.46 4.73
C LYS A 503 22.74 7.44 3.20
N GLN A 504 21.60 7.80 2.61
CA GLN A 504 21.45 7.85 1.15
C GLN A 504 22.30 8.94 0.49
N ASP A 505 22.62 10.03 1.20
CA ASP A 505 23.55 11.06 0.70
C ASP A 505 25.02 10.60 0.76
N VAL A 506 25.36 9.62 1.61
CA VAL A 506 26.74 9.12 1.81
C VAL A 506 27.06 7.92 0.91
N ASP A 507 26.08 7.05 0.62
CA ASP A 507 26.27 5.80 -0.15
C ASP A 507 26.09 5.96 -1.68
N VAL A 508 26.70 6.98 -2.31
CA VAL A 508 26.76 7.08 -3.78
C VAL A 508 28.13 6.66 -4.36
N PRO A 509 28.47 5.36 -4.42
CA PRO A 509 29.18 4.81 -5.57
C PRO A 509 28.16 4.58 -6.69
N ALA A 510 28.48 5.05 -7.90
CA ALA A 510 27.61 4.95 -9.07
C ALA A 510 27.05 3.52 -9.27
N LEU A 511 25.72 3.36 -9.14
CA LEU A 511 25.06 2.09 -9.46
C LEU A 511 25.22 1.79 -10.97
N PRO A 512 25.49 0.52 -11.35
CA PRO A 512 25.51 0.12 -12.75
C PRO A 512 24.12 0.33 -13.37
N ARG A 513 24.06 1.13 -14.43
CA ARG A 513 22.89 1.27 -15.30
C ARG A 513 22.63 -0.05 -16.05
N ARG A 514 21.96 -1.02 -15.44
CA ARG A 514 21.20 -2.12 -16.08
C ARG A 514 20.57 -3.04 -15.04
N LEU A 515 19.27 -3.29 -15.20
CA LEU A 515 18.64 -4.47 -14.61
C LEU A 515 19.37 -5.73 -15.12
N PRO A 516 19.59 -6.76 -14.29
CA PRO A 516 20.14 -8.02 -14.76
C PRO A 516 19.19 -8.63 -15.79
N ARG A 517 19.68 -8.83 -17.02
CA ARG A 517 19.00 -9.66 -18.02
C ARG A 517 18.95 -11.10 -17.51
N PRO A 518 17.91 -11.87 -17.84
CA PRO A 518 17.89 -13.29 -17.53
C PRO A 518 19.10 -13.99 -18.16
N PHE A 519 19.75 -14.85 -17.38
CA PHE A 519 20.89 -15.66 -17.78
C PHE A 519 20.54 -16.50 -19.02
N THR A 520 20.98 -16.07 -20.20
CA THR A 520 21.11 -16.98 -21.35
C THR A 520 22.45 -17.70 -21.23
N ARG A 521 22.40 -19.01 -20.97
CA ARG A 521 23.58 -19.90 -21.02
C ARG A 521 24.26 -19.77 -22.39
N ASN A 522 25.56 -19.49 -22.37
CA ASN A 522 26.43 -19.49 -23.54
C ASN A 522 26.43 -20.87 -24.20
N VAL A 523 26.01 -20.94 -25.47
CA VAL A 523 26.42 -21.99 -26.40
C VAL A 523 27.68 -21.48 -27.10
N VAL A 524 28.75 -22.24 -26.99
CA VAL A 524 30.04 -21.97 -27.65
C VAL A 524 29.93 -22.34 -29.12
N SER A 525 30.18 -21.40 -30.03
CA SER A 525 30.68 -21.69 -31.37
C SER A 525 31.39 -20.49 -32.00
N VAL A 526 32.72 -20.62 -32.07
CA VAL A 526 33.74 -20.14 -33.02
C VAL A 526 33.36 -19.08 -34.10
N LEU A 527 34.19 -18.02 -34.14
CA LEU A 527 34.48 -16.90 -35.09
C LEU A 527 34.48 -17.23 -36.62
N PRO A 528 34.69 -16.29 -37.60
CA PRO A 528 35.23 -14.90 -37.50
C PRO A 528 34.65 -13.75 -38.40
N ILE A 529 34.89 -12.50 -37.93
CA ILE A 529 35.47 -11.29 -38.58
C ILE A 529 34.93 -10.79 -39.94
N ALA A 530 34.44 -9.52 -39.96
CA ALA A 530 34.77 -8.53 -41.00
C ALA A 530 34.51 -7.08 -40.52
N GLU A 531 35.44 -6.19 -40.87
CA GLU A 531 35.60 -4.77 -40.52
C GLU A 531 34.70 -3.80 -41.33
N ARG A 532 34.54 -2.56 -40.81
CA ARG A 532 34.80 -1.24 -41.46
C ARG A 532 33.85 -0.12 -40.99
N GLN A 533 34.41 0.91 -40.34
CA GLN A 533 34.68 2.29 -40.84
C GLN A 533 33.48 3.25 -40.78
N THR A 534 33.46 4.14 -39.78
CA THR A 534 33.81 5.59 -39.82
C THR A 534 32.76 6.51 -40.46
N THR A 535 32.29 7.49 -39.69
CA THR A 535 32.48 8.93 -40.01
C THR A 535 32.12 9.80 -38.80
N GLN A 536 33.05 10.68 -38.43
CA GLN A 536 32.84 11.85 -37.57
C GLN A 536 32.37 13.02 -38.44
N ALA A 537 31.49 13.86 -37.90
CA ALA A 537 31.33 15.24 -38.34
C ALA A 537 31.10 16.13 -37.10
N THR A 538 31.81 17.25 -37.06
CA THR A 538 31.92 18.19 -35.94
C THR A 538 31.38 19.58 -36.30
N PHE A 539 30.85 20.29 -35.27
CA PHE A 539 30.55 21.74 -35.14
C PHE A 539 29.33 22.29 -35.93
N ASN A 540 28.48 23.19 -35.42
CA ASN A 540 28.73 24.32 -34.51
C ASN A 540 27.45 24.81 -33.75
N LYS A 541 27.65 25.58 -32.67
CA LYS A 541 26.68 26.09 -31.67
C LYS A 541 25.68 27.15 -32.17
N SER A 542 24.44 27.12 -31.65
CA SER A 542 23.73 28.31 -31.10
C SER A 542 22.49 27.97 -30.25
N GLN A 543 22.56 28.37 -28.97
CA GLN A 543 21.52 28.86 -28.05
C GLN A 543 20.16 28.14 -27.82
N ILE A 544 19.95 27.84 -26.53
CA ILE A 544 18.70 27.83 -25.73
C ILE A 544 17.67 26.73 -26.06
N SER A 545 17.67 25.66 -25.25
CA SER A 545 16.44 25.02 -24.73
C SER A 545 16.74 23.95 -23.66
N ASP A 546 15.78 23.80 -22.74
CA ASP A 546 15.36 22.60 -22.00
C ASP A 546 16.25 21.95 -20.93
N PHE A 547 15.70 21.93 -19.72
CA PHE A 547 16.19 21.17 -18.57
C PHE A 547 15.93 19.68 -18.76
N ASP A 548 17.02 18.91 -18.81
CA ASP A 548 17.03 17.45 -18.73
C ASP A 548 16.40 16.96 -17.42
N PHE A 549 15.23 16.34 -17.54
CA PHE A 549 14.65 15.45 -16.53
C PHE A 549 14.64 14.04 -17.10
N ASP A 550 15.82 13.46 -17.34
CA ASP A 550 15.93 12.08 -17.79
C ASP A 550 17.09 11.33 -17.12
N ALA A 551 16.74 10.59 -16.06
CA ALA A 551 17.39 9.33 -15.75
C ALA A 551 16.35 8.40 -15.12
N THR A 552 16.02 7.36 -15.89
CA THR A 552 15.10 6.23 -15.63
C THR A 552 13.61 6.50 -15.84
N PHE A 553 13.26 7.11 -16.97
CA PHE A 553 12.06 6.72 -17.73
C PHE A 553 12.51 5.77 -18.84
N SER A 554 11.95 4.57 -18.89
CA SER A 554 12.04 3.70 -20.06
C SER A 554 10.63 3.24 -20.37
N ASP A 555 10.05 3.91 -21.37
CA ASP A 555 8.77 3.63 -21.98
C ASP A 555 9.03 2.77 -23.22
N VAL A 556 8.44 1.57 -23.30
CA VAL A 556 8.21 0.88 -24.57
C VAL A 556 6.97 0.00 -24.43
N GLY A 557 5.89 0.35 -25.12
CA GLY A 557 4.78 -0.57 -25.40
C GLY A 557 3.40 0.09 -25.45
N GLY A 558 3.03 0.60 -26.63
CA GLY A 558 1.87 1.45 -26.86
C GLY A 558 0.49 0.88 -26.49
N GLU A 559 -0.39 1.80 -26.10
CA GLU A 559 -1.83 1.66 -26.30
C GLU A 559 -2.44 3.03 -26.65
N SER A 560 -3.38 2.98 -27.57
CA SER A 560 -4.05 4.08 -28.27
C SER A 560 -4.71 5.12 -27.38
N ALA A 561 -4.53 6.40 -27.73
CA ALA A 561 -5.14 7.56 -27.10
C ALA A 561 -6.69 7.51 -27.07
N PRO A 562 -7.35 7.84 -25.94
CA PRO A 562 -8.78 8.12 -25.96
C PRO A 562 -9.04 9.59 -26.32
N MET A 563 -10.01 9.77 -27.22
CA MET A 563 -10.56 11.03 -27.73
C MET A 563 -10.77 12.10 -26.66
N THR A 564 -10.46 13.34 -27.04
CA THR A 564 -10.60 14.55 -26.23
C THR A 564 -12.06 14.88 -25.85
N LEU A 565 -12.18 15.45 -24.65
CA LEU A 565 -13.38 15.82 -23.89
C LEU A 565 -14.37 16.80 -24.60
N ARG A 566 -14.10 17.20 -25.84
CA ARG A 566 -14.94 18.14 -26.61
C ARG A 566 -16.12 17.47 -27.33
N ALA A 567 -16.07 16.14 -27.51
CA ALA A 567 -17.12 15.38 -28.20
C ALA A 567 -18.26 14.85 -27.29
N ARG A 568 -18.16 15.03 -25.96
CA ARG A 568 -19.14 14.50 -24.99
C ARG A 568 -20.16 15.54 -24.50
N LEU A 569 -19.92 16.83 -24.73
CA LEU A 569 -20.84 17.91 -24.36
C LEU A 569 -21.97 18.15 -25.39
N ASP A 570 -21.80 17.69 -26.63
CA ASP A 570 -22.85 17.84 -27.67
C ASP A 570 -23.88 16.70 -27.69
N ARG A 571 -23.65 15.59 -26.97
CA ARG A 571 -24.63 14.48 -26.84
C ARG A 571 -25.60 14.60 -25.67
N VAL A 572 -25.36 15.50 -24.72
CA VAL A 572 -26.26 15.71 -23.56
C VAL A 572 -27.27 16.85 -23.80
N ARG A 573 -27.05 17.71 -24.80
CA ARG A 573 -28.02 18.75 -25.19
C ARG A 573 -29.16 18.26 -26.09
N ASN A 574 -29.03 17.10 -26.75
CA ASN A 574 -30.06 16.56 -27.66
C ASN A 574 -30.98 15.48 -27.06
N SER A 575 -30.80 15.05 -25.80
CA SER A 575 -31.69 14.08 -25.14
C SER A 575 -32.81 14.72 -24.30
N ASN A 576 -32.79 16.04 -24.08
CA ASN A 576 -33.83 16.78 -23.34
C ASN A 576 -34.91 17.43 -24.22
N ALA A 577 -34.84 17.27 -25.55
CA ALA A 577 -35.86 17.77 -26.48
C ALA A 577 -36.94 16.72 -26.84
N CYS A 578 -36.81 15.47 -26.40
CA CYS A 578 -37.73 14.37 -26.77
C CYS A 578 -38.64 13.88 -25.62
N LYS A 579 -38.62 14.53 -24.44
CA LYS A 579 -39.48 14.17 -23.28
C LYS A 579 -40.45 15.27 -22.82
N LYS A 580 -40.72 16.28 -23.65
CA LYS A 580 -41.71 17.36 -23.39
C LYS A 580 -42.86 17.43 -24.41
N ARG A 581 -43.25 16.30 -25.00
CA ARG A 581 -44.50 16.14 -25.77
C ARG A 581 -45.19 14.81 -25.43
N SER A 582 -45.65 14.64 -24.19
CA SER A 582 -46.72 13.66 -23.88
C SER A 582 -47.48 13.91 -22.56
N MET A 583 -47.51 15.14 -22.03
CA MET A 583 -48.39 15.50 -20.91
C MET A 583 -48.92 16.93 -21.10
N ALA A 584 -49.93 17.06 -21.95
CA ALA A 584 -50.89 18.17 -22.00
C ALA A 584 -52.10 17.71 -22.83
N ALA A 585 -52.86 16.79 -22.24
CA ALA A 585 -54.21 16.43 -22.64
C ALA A 585 -55.03 16.27 -21.36
N GLN A 586 -55.37 17.42 -20.77
CA GLN A 586 -56.51 17.76 -19.92
C GLN A 586 -56.23 19.12 -19.26
#